data_AF-A0A7C6UX03-F1
#
_entry.id   AF-A0A7C6UX03-F1
#
_cell.length_a   1.000
_cell.length_b   1.000
_cell.length_c   1.000
_cell.angle_alpha   90.00
_cell.angle_beta   90.00
_cell.angle_gamma   90.00
#
_symmetry.space_group_name_H-M   'P 1'
#
loop_
_entity.id
_entity.type
_entity.pdbx_description
1 polymer ?
#
loop_
_entity_poly.entity_id
_entity_poly.type
_entity_poly.pdbx_seq_one_letter_code
_entity_poly.pdbx_strand_id
1 'polypeptide(L)'
;MKIKELKVVNLNITEDYYEYKALFRLCSNEHCMDIDLSELSEPEVLENIKRTFVIEEDVHTIKETIMEKVMEASKIESRVKEGKDCCYNEDTIKNNYIDSLSKS
;
A
#
# COMPACT_ATOMS: atom_id res chain seq x y z
N MET A 1 -5.50 23.39 9.68
CA MET A 1 -5.56 22.61 8.40
C MET A 1 -6.36 21.35 8.64
N LYS A 2 -7.03 20.78 7.64
CA LYS A 2 -7.74 19.49 7.80
C LYS A 2 -6.84 18.32 7.44
N ILE A 3 -6.88 17.23 8.21
CA ILE A 3 -6.07 16.02 7.92
C ILE A 3 -6.37 15.43 6.53
N LYS A 4 -7.60 15.63 6.04
CA LYS A 4 -8.03 15.15 4.71
C LYS A 4 -7.28 15.81 3.55
N GLU A 5 -6.76 17.01 3.75
CA GLU A 5 -6.01 17.78 2.74
C GLU A 5 -4.57 17.26 2.57
N LEU A 6 -4.07 16.48 3.54
CA LEU A 6 -2.77 15.84 3.43
C LEU A 6 -2.81 14.67 2.44
N LYS A 7 -1.71 14.51 1.71
CA LYS A 7 -1.52 13.46 0.72
C LYS A 7 -0.49 12.47 1.22
N VAL A 8 -0.81 11.19 1.10
CA VAL A 8 0.16 10.10 1.26
C VAL A 8 0.84 9.89 -0.09
N VAL A 9 2.15 10.00 -0.12
CA VAL A 9 2.99 9.81 -1.30
C VAL A 9 4.18 8.91 -0.96
N ASN A 10 4.82 8.34 -1.98
CA ASN A 10 5.96 7.41 -1.82
C ASN A 10 5.69 6.30 -0.79
N LEU A 11 4.49 5.72 -0.85
CA LEU A 11 4.15 4.57 -0.04
C LEU A 11 5.04 3.40 -0.47
N ASN A 12 5.71 2.79 0.50
CA ASN A 12 6.47 1.57 0.30
C ASN A 12 6.03 0.57 1.36
N ILE A 13 5.35 -0.48 0.92
CA ILE A 13 4.88 -1.55 1.78
C ILE A 13 5.76 -2.77 1.56
N THR A 14 6.35 -3.24 2.65
CA THR A 14 7.10 -4.48 2.71
C THR A 14 6.46 -5.39 3.76
N GLU A 15 6.19 -6.62 3.37
CA GLU A 15 5.79 -7.69 4.29
C GLU A 15 7.04 -8.47 4.68
N ASP A 16 7.35 -8.50 5.98
CA ASP A 16 8.49 -9.25 6.53
C ASP A 16 8.01 -10.05 7.75
N TYR A 17 8.13 -11.37 7.71
CA TYR A 17 7.69 -12.26 8.80
C TYR A 17 6.27 -11.98 9.37
N TYR A 18 5.28 -11.76 8.51
CA TYR A 18 3.89 -11.39 8.90
C TYR A 18 3.73 -10.00 9.54
N GLU A 19 4.80 -9.19 9.57
CA GLU A 19 4.73 -7.79 9.93
C GLU A 19 4.68 -6.94 8.67
N TYR A 20 3.62 -6.15 8.54
CA TYR A 20 3.51 -5.15 7.49
C TYR A 20 4.22 -3.88 7.93
N LYS A 21 5.39 -3.62 7.33
CA LYS A 21 6.09 -2.35 7.45
C LYS A 21 5.68 -1.46 6.30
N ALA A 22 5.22 -0.26 6.60
CA ALA A 22 4.90 0.71 5.58
C ALA A 22 5.58 2.03 5.89
N LEU A 23 6.46 2.45 4.99
CA LEU A 23 7.09 3.75 5.01
C LEU A 23 6.37 4.62 3.99
N PHE A 24 5.95 5.81 4.38
CA PHE A 24 5.28 6.74 3.49
C PHE A 24 5.62 8.18 3.83
N ARG A 25 5.40 9.07 2.87
CA ARG A 25 5.56 10.50 3.06
C ARG A 25 4.21 11.16 3.10
N LEU A 26 3.93 11.89 4.18
CA LEU A 26 2.74 12.70 4.33
C LEU A 26 3.07 14.14 3.93
N CYS A 27 2.35 14.69 2.97
CA CYS A 27 2.61 16.03 2.43
C CYS A 27 1.39 16.94 2.50
N SER A 28 1.62 18.18 2.89
CA SER A 28 0.79 19.34 2.57
C SER A 28 1.35 20.05 1.32
N ASN A 29 0.83 21.24 1.00
CA ASN A 29 1.38 22.06 -0.07
C ASN A 29 2.75 22.69 0.30
N GLU A 30 3.07 22.76 1.60
CA GLU A 30 4.23 23.51 2.12
C GLU A 30 5.25 22.60 2.81
N HIS A 31 4.78 21.48 3.39
CA HIS A 31 5.60 20.59 4.20
C HIS A 31 5.39 19.14 3.80
N CYS A 32 6.43 18.34 4.00
CA CYS A 32 6.37 16.89 3.89
C CYS A 32 7.10 16.27 5.07
N MET A 33 6.60 15.14 5.56
CA MET A 33 7.15 14.37 6.66
C MET A 33 7.16 12.90 6.27
N ASP A 34 8.30 12.23 6.45
CA ASP A 34 8.40 10.78 6.31
C ASP A 34 7.90 10.13 7.61
N ILE A 35 7.08 9.09 7.48
CA ILE A 35 6.40 8.42 8.59
C ILE A 35 6.50 6.91 8.38
N ASP A 36 6.85 6.19 9.44
CA ASP A 36 6.67 4.75 9.53
C ASP A 36 5.28 4.44 10.12
N LEU A 37 4.55 3.54 9.48
CA LEU A 37 3.22 3.10 9.94
C LEU A 37 3.27 2.50 11.35
N SER A 38 4.37 1.81 11.68
CA SER A 38 4.57 1.25 13.02
C SER A 38 4.67 2.33 14.10
N GLU A 39 5.15 3.53 13.76
CA GLU A 39 5.27 4.66 14.67
C GLU A 39 3.93 5.37 14.94
N LEU A 40 2.86 5.10 14.16
CA LEU A 40 1.53 5.65 14.43
C LEU A 40 0.84 5.03 15.67
N SER A 41 1.45 4.02 16.32
CA SER A 41 1.06 3.62 17.68
C SER A 41 1.49 4.64 18.73
N GLU A 42 2.55 5.40 18.46
CA GLU A 42 3.17 6.31 19.42
C GLU A 42 2.42 7.65 19.48
N PRO A 43 1.86 8.05 20.63
CA PRO A 43 1.15 9.32 20.78
C PRO A 43 2.01 10.53 20.42
N GLU A 44 3.32 10.46 20.69
CA GLU A 44 4.28 11.52 20.39
C GLU A 44 4.37 11.82 18.89
N VAL A 45 4.27 10.79 18.05
CA VAL A 45 4.33 10.91 16.59
C VAL A 45 3.06 11.57 16.07
N LEU A 46 1.89 11.17 16.58
CA LEU A 46 0.61 11.80 16.23
C LEU A 46 0.57 13.28 16.64
N GLU A 47 1.09 13.61 17.82
CA GLU A 47 1.25 14.98 18.28
C GLU A 47 2.23 15.78 17.41
N ASN A 48 3.32 15.16 16.97
CA ASN A 48 4.30 15.79 16.09
C ASN A 48 3.69 16.08 14.70
N ILE A 49 2.93 15.15 14.13
CA ILE A 49 2.19 15.33 12.88
C ILE A 49 1.19 16.48 13.04
N LYS A 50 0.41 16.47 14.13
CA LYS A 50 -0.56 17.53 14.43
C LYS A 50 0.08 18.91 14.46
N ARG A 51 1.24 19.05 15.10
CA ARG A 51 1.98 20.32 15.19
C ARG A 51 2.61 20.72 13.86
N THR A 52 3.25 19.78 13.16
CA THR A 52 3.96 20.03 11.90
C THR A 52 3.01 20.53 10.81
N PHE A 53 1.81 19.97 10.74
CA PHE A 53 0.80 20.34 9.74
C PHE A 53 -0.29 21.28 10.28
N VAL A 54 -0.19 21.71 11.54
CA VAL A 54 -1.15 22.59 12.22
C VAL A 54 -2.59 22.07 12.05
N ILE A 55 -2.78 20.81 12.41
CA ILE A 55 -4.04 20.08 12.27
C ILE A 55 -4.92 20.38 13.49
N GLU A 56 -6.20 20.63 13.28
CA GLU A 56 -7.13 20.97 14.37
C GLU A 56 -7.74 19.72 15.01
N GLU A 57 -7.91 18.67 14.21
CA GLU A 57 -8.44 17.36 14.60
C GLU A 57 -7.65 16.72 15.76
N ASP A 58 -8.32 15.89 16.54
CA ASP A 58 -7.69 15.13 17.62
C ASP A 58 -6.79 14.00 17.07
N VAL A 59 -5.88 13.51 17.91
CA VAL A 59 -4.89 12.50 17.52
C VAL A 59 -5.51 11.16 17.10
N HIS A 60 -6.70 10.82 17.61
CA HIS A 60 -7.39 9.59 17.22
C HIS A 60 -7.95 9.72 15.80
N THR A 61 -8.63 10.84 15.50
CA THR A 61 -9.09 11.16 14.13
C THR A 61 -7.93 11.24 13.13
N ILE A 62 -6.80 11.83 13.54
CA ILE A 62 -5.58 11.89 12.72
C ILE A 62 -5.10 10.48 12.37
N LYS A 63 -4.97 9.61 13.38
CA LYS A 63 -4.53 8.22 13.18
C LYS A 63 -5.45 7.47 12.23
N GLU A 64 -6.75 7.48 12.49
CA GLU A 64 -7.72 6.77 11.65
C GLU A 64 -7.67 7.25 10.20
N THR A 65 -7.65 8.56 9.99
CA THR A 65 -7.62 9.13 8.63
C THR A 65 -6.32 8.79 7.89
N ILE A 66 -5.17 8.78 8.58
CA ILE A 66 -3.89 8.38 7.97
C ILE A 66 -3.93 6.90 7.58
N MET A 67 -4.42 6.03 8.48
CA MET A 67 -4.55 4.60 8.20
C MET A 67 -5.46 4.34 6.99
N GLU A 68 -6.61 5.02 6.91
CA GLU A 68 -7.50 4.93 5.74
C GLU A 68 -6.79 5.34 4.45
N LYS A 69 -6.08 6.48 4.44
CA LYS A 69 -5.33 6.96 3.28
C LYS A 69 -4.22 6.00 2.85
N VAL A 70 -3.49 5.42 3.80
CA VAL A 70 -2.44 4.41 3.52
C VAL A 70 -3.07 3.16 2.91
N MET A 71 -4.21 2.70 3.43
CA MET A 71 -4.94 1.55 2.89
C MET A 71 -5.54 1.81 1.50
N GLU A 72 -5.97 3.03 1.23
CA GLU A 72 -6.42 3.42 -0.12
C GLU A 72 -5.25 3.46 -1.10
N ALA A 73 -4.13 4.06 -0.71
CA ALA A 73 -2.92 4.11 -1.52
C ALA A 73 -2.33 2.71 -1.80
N SER A 74 -2.38 1.80 -0.83
CA SER A 74 -1.91 0.41 -0.99
C SER A 74 -2.74 -0.38 -2.01
N LYS A 75 -4.07 -0.18 -2.03
CA LYS A 75 -4.96 -0.76 -3.03
C LYS A 75 -4.60 -0.31 -4.44
N ILE A 76 -4.17 0.94 -4.60
CA ILE A 76 -3.76 1.48 -5.91
C ILE A 76 -2.44 0.83 -6.34
N GLU A 77 -1.44 0.76 -5.46
CA GLU A 77 -0.15 0.14 -5.77
C GLU A 77 -0.26 -1.35 -6.08
N SER A 78 -1.12 -2.07 -5.36
CA SER A 78 -1.41 -3.49 -5.63
C SER A 78 -1.96 -3.69 -7.05
N ARG A 79 -2.92 -2.85 -7.48
CA ARG A 79 -3.48 -2.89 -8.84
C ARG A 79 -2.45 -2.52 -9.93
N VAL A 80 -1.46 -1.69 -9.61
CA VAL A 80 -0.36 -1.37 -10.54
C VAL A 80 0.60 -2.55 -10.70
N LYS A 81 0.79 -3.38 -9.66
CA LYS A 81 1.59 -4.62 -9.73
C LYS A 81 0.87 -5.77 -10.44
N GLU A 82 -0.47 -5.84 -10.41
CA GLU A 82 -1.23 -6.86 -11.15
C GLU A 82 -1.07 -6.75 -12.70
N GLY A 83 -0.51 -5.65 -13.21
CA GLY A 83 -0.32 -5.42 -14.65
C GLY A 83 1.05 -5.78 -15.24
N LYS A 84 2.01 -6.27 -14.44
CA LYS A 84 3.33 -6.68 -14.93
C LYS A 84 3.80 -7.98 -14.25
N ASP A 85 3.87 -9.04 -15.05
CA ASP A 85 4.51 -10.33 -14.77
C ASP A 85 3.86 -11.29 -13.77
N CYS A 86 2.68 -11.83 -14.11
CA CYS A 86 2.32 -13.19 -13.71
C CYS A 86 1.57 -13.90 -14.86
N CYS A 87 2.31 -14.31 -15.90
CA CYS A 87 1.98 -15.42 -16.81
C CYS A 87 0.49 -15.72 -17.08
N TYR A 88 -0.18 -14.93 -17.93
CA TYR A 88 -1.33 -15.44 -18.70
C TYR A 88 -0.85 -15.85 -20.09
N ASN A 89 -0.78 -17.16 -20.29
CA ASN A 89 -1.11 -17.85 -21.54
C ASN A 89 -1.39 -19.32 -21.18
N GLU A 90 -2.51 -19.57 -20.49
CA GLU A 90 -3.25 -20.80 -20.74
C GLU A 90 -3.97 -20.61 -22.07
N ASP A 91 -3.43 -21.21 -23.14
CA ASP A 91 -4.22 -21.88 -24.19
C ASP A 91 -3.32 -22.29 -25.37
N THR A 92 -2.83 -23.53 -25.33
CA THR A 92 -2.92 -24.39 -26.51
C THR A 92 -2.97 -25.84 -26.09
N ILE A 93 -4.20 -26.27 -25.81
CA ILE A 93 -4.63 -27.66 -25.91
C ILE A 93 -4.16 -28.23 -27.25
N LYS A 94 -3.16 -29.14 -27.24
CA LYS A 94 -3.01 -30.21 -28.25
C LYS A 94 -2.48 -31.48 -27.58
N ASN A 95 -3.31 -32.08 -26.74
CA ASN A 95 -3.25 -33.52 -26.51
C ASN A 95 -3.73 -34.22 -27.79
N ASN A 96 -2.81 -34.48 -28.72
CA ASN A 96 -3.06 -35.43 -29.81
C ASN A 96 -2.92 -36.84 -29.25
N TYR A 97 -3.99 -37.31 -28.61
CA TYR A 97 -4.25 -38.73 -28.46
C TYR A 97 -4.69 -39.23 -29.84
N ILE A 98 -3.75 -39.73 -30.64
CA ILE A 98 -4.07 -40.62 -31.76
C ILE A 98 -3.45 -41.96 -31.42
N ASP A 99 -4.35 -42.81 -30.95
CA ASP A 99 -4.21 -44.24 -30.83
C ASP A 99 -3.78 -44.84 -32.17
N SER A 100 -2.73 -45.64 -32.18
CA SER A 100 -2.36 -46.49 -33.33
C SER A 100 -1.62 -47.72 -32.81
N LEU A 101 -2.43 -48.69 -32.40
CA LEU A 101 -2.16 -50.12 -32.54
C LEU A 101 -1.26 -50.40 -33.76
N SER A 102 -0.02 -50.79 -33.54
CA SER A 102 0.71 -51.61 -34.51
C SER A 102 1.65 -52.57 -33.80
N LYS A 103 1.41 -53.84 -34.11
CA LYS A 103 2.17 -55.02 -33.71
C LYS A 103 3.64 -54.88 -34.11
N SER A 104 4.54 -55.38 -33.27
CA SER A 104 5.60 -56.30 -33.69
C SER A 104 6.18 -57.06 -32.50
#